data_AF-A0A916DRL8-F1
#
_entry.id   AF-A0A916DRL8-F1
#
_cell.length_a   1.000
_cell.length_b   1.000
_cell.length_c   1.000
_cell.angle_alpha   90.00
_cell.angle_beta   90.00
_cell.angle_gamma   90.00
#
_symmetry.space_group_name_H-M   'P 1'
#
loop_
_entity.id
_entity.type
_entity.pdbx_description
1 polymer ?
#
loop_
_entity_poly.entity_id
_entity_poly.type
_entity_poly.pdbx_seq_one_letter_code
_entity_poly.pdbx_strand_id
1 'polypeptide(L)'
;MLPTILMVLGIGFFIILIGFFLLIARVHKKVPQGKALIRTGFGGAKVALDSGIFVIPILHKVEEIDISLQTIVVEEEIITKEEERISMRVVFYLRINKDRNYTVEVAQTVGCARASSPETLHELFYPKCLEAIKTVATGFTIKELRKEREAFKKGILQTIGVDLNGYILDDCAIEQIRRIPNPNLEQAVFVLIDHKAPLKKGEKVLVVDQINDGKSYIVRRIIE
;
A
#
# COMPACT_ATOMS: atom_id res chain seq x y z
N MET A 1 -61.27 7.11 41.05
CA MET A 1 -60.20 6.11 41.28
C MET A 1 -60.10 5.08 40.16
N LEU A 2 -61.17 4.38 39.78
CA LEU A 2 -61.13 3.42 38.66
C LEU A 2 -60.82 4.03 37.27
N PRO A 3 -61.44 5.15 36.83
CA PRO A 3 -61.16 5.72 35.50
C PRO A 3 -59.74 6.27 35.38
N THR A 4 -59.18 6.79 36.47
CA THR A 4 -57.80 7.29 36.52
C THR A 4 -56.78 6.16 36.39
N ILE A 5 -57.03 4.99 37.01
CA ILE A 5 -56.14 3.82 36.91
C ILE A 5 -56.14 3.26 35.47
N LEU A 6 -57.32 3.13 34.85
CA LEU A 6 -57.46 2.67 33.45
C LEU A 6 -56.74 3.61 32.48
N MET A 7 -56.82 4.93 32.70
CA MET A 7 -56.13 5.92 31.89
C MET A 7 -54.60 5.80 32.00
N VAL A 8 -54.06 5.62 33.22
CA VAL A 8 -52.62 5.44 33.42
C VAL A 8 -52.12 4.15 32.76
N LEU A 9 -52.86 3.03 32.91
CA LEU A 9 -52.51 1.77 32.27
C LEU A 9 -52.55 1.86 30.74
N GLY A 10 -53.57 2.54 30.18
CA GLY A 10 -53.71 2.77 28.74
C GLY A 10 -52.55 3.59 28.18
N ILE A 11 -52.15 4.67 28.86
CA ILE A 11 -51.01 5.50 28.46
C ILE A 11 -49.69 4.70 28.56
N GLY A 12 -49.49 3.94 29.63
CA GLY A 12 -48.30 3.10 29.80
C GLY A 12 -48.16 2.05 28.71
N PHE A 13 -49.25 1.35 28.37
CA PHE A 13 -49.28 0.39 27.28
C PHE A 13 -48.98 1.05 25.92
N PHE A 14 -49.55 2.23 25.67
CA PHE A 14 -49.32 2.97 24.44
C PHE A 14 -47.85 3.41 24.27
N ILE A 15 -47.19 3.85 25.36
CA ILE A 15 -45.76 4.19 25.35
C ILE A 15 -44.90 2.97 25.04
N ILE A 16 -45.20 1.81 25.64
CA ILE A 16 -44.48 0.55 25.35
C ILE A 16 -44.67 0.14 23.89
N LEU A 17 -45.89 0.26 23.36
CA LEU A 17 -46.21 -0.08 21.97
C LEU A 17 -45.48 0.82 20.97
N ILE A 18 -45.42 2.14 21.24
CA ILE A 18 -44.61 3.08 20.44
C ILE A 18 -43.13 2.73 20.53
N GLY A 19 -42.61 2.48 21.74
CA GLY A 19 -41.22 2.08 21.95
C GLY A 19 -40.85 0.81 21.18
N PHE A 20 -41.76 -0.17 21.14
CA PHE A 20 -41.61 -1.40 20.36
C PHE A 20 -41.59 -1.15 18.84
N PHE A 21 -42.50 -0.32 18.33
CA PHE A 21 -42.50 0.06 16.91
C PHE A 21 -41.23 0.83 16.52
N LEU A 22 -40.75 1.75 17.36
CA LEU A 22 -39.50 2.48 17.14
C LEU A 22 -38.28 1.55 17.18
N LEU A 23 -38.30 0.53 18.04
CA LEU A 23 -37.28 -0.53 18.06
C LEU A 23 -37.26 -1.28 16.74
N ILE A 24 -38.42 -1.75 16.25
CA ILE A 24 -38.57 -2.48 14.98
C ILE A 24 -38.13 -1.62 13.79
N ALA A 25 -38.50 -0.34 13.76
CA ALA A 25 -38.15 0.57 12.68
C ALA A 25 -36.63 0.73 12.51
N ARG A 26 -35.83 0.54 13.57
CA ARG A 26 -34.36 0.60 13.54
C ARG A 26 -33.67 -0.70 13.16
N VAL A 27 -34.43 -1.76 12.91
CA VAL A 27 -33.83 -3.10 12.81
C VAL A 27 -33.14 -3.33 11.47
N HIS A 28 -33.60 -2.71 10.38
CA HIS A 28 -32.99 -2.93 9.08
C HIS A 28 -32.04 -1.79 8.70
N LYS A 29 -30.73 -2.05 8.67
CA LYS A 29 -29.72 -1.10 8.20
C LYS A 29 -29.32 -1.40 6.76
N LYS A 30 -29.35 -0.38 5.91
CA LYS A 30 -28.86 -0.45 4.52
C LYS A 30 -27.34 -0.29 4.49
N VAL A 31 -26.68 -1.00 3.59
CA VAL A 31 -25.22 -0.93 3.41
C VAL A 31 -24.88 0.26 2.49
N PRO A 32 -23.97 1.15 2.88
CA PRO A 32 -23.42 2.17 1.98
C PRO A 32 -22.64 1.53 0.84
N GLN A 33 -22.68 2.13 -0.36
CA GLN A 33 -21.88 1.64 -1.49
C GLN A 33 -20.38 1.70 -1.16
N GLY A 34 -19.63 0.68 -1.59
CA GLY A 34 -18.18 0.57 -1.33
C GLY A 34 -17.83 0.09 0.09
N LYS A 35 -18.82 -0.16 0.95
CA LYS A 35 -18.60 -0.68 2.31
C LYS A 35 -19.30 -2.02 2.50
N ALA A 36 -18.91 -2.72 3.56
CA ALA A 36 -19.65 -3.86 4.10
C ALA A 36 -20.06 -3.58 5.55
N LEU A 37 -21.22 -4.07 5.95
CA LEU A 37 -21.66 -4.03 7.34
C LEU A 37 -21.35 -5.36 8.02
N ILE A 38 -20.67 -5.28 9.16
CA ILE A 38 -20.34 -6.42 10.00
C ILE A 38 -21.16 -6.31 11.27
N ARG A 39 -22.11 -7.24 11.43
CA ARG A 39 -22.96 -7.35 12.61
C ARG A 39 -22.40 -8.45 13.52
N THR A 40 -22.00 -8.09 14.72
CA THR A 40 -21.54 -9.03 15.77
C THR A 40 -22.54 -9.06 16.93
N GLY A 41 -22.49 -10.10 17.78
CA GLY A 41 -23.37 -10.28 18.93
C GLY A 41 -24.11 -11.62 18.91
N PHE A 42 -25.35 -11.64 19.40
CA PHE A 42 -26.15 -12.87 19.45
C PHE A 42 -26.29 -13.53 18.06
N GLY A 43 -25.99 -14.84 18.00
CA GLY A 43 -25.96 -15.60 16.75
C GLY A 43 -24.73 -15.36 15.86
N GLY A 44 -23.65 -14.78 16.40
CA GLY A 44 -22.35 -14.67 15.74
C GLY A 44 -22.20 -13.52 14.73
N ALA A 45 -21.02 -13.44 14.11
CA ALA A 45 -20.70 -12.43 13.11
C ALA A 45 -21.43 -12.70 11.79
N LYS A 46 -22.04 -11.66 11.20
CA LYS A 46 -22.64 -11.70 9.86
C LYS A 46 -22.20 -10.48 9.05
N VAL A 47 -21.91 -10.72 7.78
CA VAL A 47 -21.46 -9.68 6.83
C VAL A 47 -22.53 -9.44 5.78
N ALA A 48 -22.81 -8.17 5.51
CA ALA A 48 -23.69 -7.73 4.45
C ALA A 48 -22.95 -6.75 3.53
N LEU A 49 -22.93 -7.05 2.23
CA LEU A 49 -22.19 -6.30 1.20
C LEU A 49 -23.13 -5.40 0.41
N ASP A 50 -24.09 -6.00 -0.30
CA ASP A 50 -25.02 -5.25 -1.18
C ASP A 50 -26.48 -5.32 -0.70
N SER A 51 -26.75 -6.06 0.37
CA SER A 51 -28.08 -6.20 0.97
C SER A 51 -28.07 -5.57 2.36
N GLY A 52 -29.21 -5.07 2.83
CA GLY A 52 -29.29 -4.61 4.21
C GLY A 52 -29.17 -5.76 5.21
N ILE A 53 -28.94 -5.41 6.47
CA ILE A 53 -28.78 -6.37 7.56
C ILE A 53 -29.75 -6.10 8.69
N PHE A 54 -30.29 -7.17 9.27
CA PHE A 54 -31.17 -7.14 10.43
C PHE A 54 -30.36 -7.03 11.73
N VAL A 55 -30.66 -6.03 12.54
CA VAL A 55 -29.87 -5.58 13.68
C VAL A 55 -30.81 -5.34 14.86
N ILE A 56 -30.67 -6.13 15.91
CA ILE A 56 -31.41 -5.91 17.15
C ILE A 56 -30.53 -5.00 18.00
N PRO A 57 -30.91 -3.73 18.27
CA PRO A 57 -30.00 -2.74 18.86
C PRO A 57 -29.37 -3.15 20.20
N ILE A 58 -30.06 -3.99 20.98
CA ILE A 58 -29.60 -4.44 22.29
C ILE A 58 -28.67 -5.66 22.19
N LEU A 59 -28.85 -6.52 21.18
CA LEU A 59 -28.13 -7.78 21.05
C LEU A 59 -26.98 -7.72 20.06
N HIS A 60 -26.98 -6.76 19.14
CA HIS A 60 -26.06 -6.70 18.01
C HIS A 60 -25.34 -5.36 17.93
N LYS A 61 -24.03 -5.41 17.72
CA LYS A 61 -23.21 -4.27 17.30
C LYS A 61 -23.01 -4.33 15.79
N VAL A 62 -23.00 -3.18 15.13
CA VAL A 62 -22.75 -3.08 13.68
C VAL A 62 -21.61 -2.12 13.46
N GLU A 63 -20.63 -2.58 12.69
CA GLU A 63 -19.48 -1.81 12.27
C GLU A 63 -19.42 -1.81 10.74
N GLU A 64 -18.90 -0.72 10.18
CA GLU A 64 -18.69 -0.60 8.74
C GLU A 64 -17.22 -0.90 8.44
N ILE A 65 -16.97 -1.64 7.37
CA ILE A 65 -15.63 -1.86 6.84
C ILE A 65 -15.61 -1.40 5.38
N ASP A 66 -14.55 -0.71 4.98
CA ASP A 66 -14.39 -0.25 3.61
C ASP A 66 -13.81 -1.38 2.75
N ILE A 67 -14.54 -1.76 1.69
CA ILE A 67 -14.15 -2.83 0.76
C ILE A 67 -13.76 -2.26 -0.61
N SER A 68 -13.60 -0.94 -0.71
CA SER A 68 -13.16 -0.26 -1.91
C SER A 68 -11.66 -0.45 -2.18
N LEU A 69 -11.22 -0.04 -3.37
CA LEU A 69 -9.84 -0.12 -3.78
C LEU A 69 -8.99 0.88 -3.01
N GLN A 70 -7.90 0.39 -2.43
CA GLN A 70 -6.91 1.16 -1.69
C GLN A 70 -5.56 1.08 -2.40
N THR A 71 -4.71 2.08 -2.17
CA THR A 71 -3.39 2.17 -2.81
C THR A 71 -2.27 2.21 -1.79
N ILE A 72 -1.21 1.46 -2.03
CA ILE A 72 0.07 1.62 -1.34
C ILE A 72 1.12 1.98 -2.38
N VAL A 73 1.95 2.97 -2.06
CA VAL A 73 3.07 3.39 -2.89
C VAL A 73 4.36 2.87 -2.27
N VAL A 74 5.17 2.18 -3.07
CA VAL A 74 6.52 1.75 -2.70
C VAL A 74 7.50 2.53 -3.55
N GLU A 75 8.38 3.30 -2.93
CA GLU A 75 9.47 4.04 -3.59
C GLU A 75 10.79 3.67 -2.93
N GLU A 76 11.59 2.85 -3.60
CA GLU A 76 12.80 2.27 -3.03
C GLU A 76 13.93 2.15 -4.04
N GLU A 77 15.15 2.08 -3.51
CA GLU A 77 16.34 1.78 -4.28
C GLU A 77 16.50 0.26 -4.43
N ILE A 78 16.64 -0.19 -5.68
CA ILE A 78 16.79 -1.60 -6.03
C ILE A 78 17.99 -1.80 -6.93
N ILE A 79 18.57 -2.99 -6.83
CA ILE A 79 19.69 -3.44 -7.65
C ILE A 79 19.14 -4.37 -8.72
N THR A 80 19.50 -4.10 -9.97
CA THR A 80 19.08 -4.89 -11.13
C THR A 80 20.06 -6.04 -11.42
N LYS A 81 19.75 -6.87 -12.42
CA LYS A 81 20.60 -7.97 -12.87
C LYS A 81 22.05 -7.59 -13.19
N GLU A 82 22.26 -6.38 -13.73
CA GLU A 82 23.58 -5.86 -14.12
C GLU A 82 24.24 -5.04 -13.00
N GLU A 83 23.82 -5.24 -11.74
CA GLU A 83 24.29 -4.49 -10.56
C GLU A 83 24.08 -2.97 -10.64
N GLU A 84 23.25 -2.49 -11.57
CA GLU A 84 22.90 -1.08 -11.65
C GLU A 84 21.86 -0.72 -10.58
N ARG A 85 22.10 0.41 -9.89
CA ARG A 85 21.18 0.96 -8.89
C ARG A 85 20.12 1.83 -9.55
N ILE A 86 18.86 1.56 -9.22
CA ILE A 86 17.73 2.35 -9.69
C ILE A 86 16.79 2.69 -8.54
N SER A 87 16.17 3.86 -8.62
CA SER A 87 15.02 4.24 -7.80
C SER A 87 13.76 3.91 -8.59
N MET A 88 12.89 3.09 -8.01
CA MET A 88 11.64 2.66 -8.63
C MET A 88 10.46 3.08 -7.75
N ARG A 89 9.41 3.63 -8.38
CA ARG A 89 8.13 3.94 -7.74
C ARG A 89 7.03 3.05 -8.33
N VAL A 90 6.45 2.19 -7.49
CA VAL A 90 5.37 1.26 -7.86
C VAL A 90 4.16 1.50 -6.96
N VAL A 91 2.98 1.58 -7.57
CA VAL A 91 1.70 1.69 -6.88
C VAL A 91 1.01 0.34 -6.91
N PHE A 92 0.62 -0.15 -5.74
CA PHE A 92 -0.14 -1.38 -5.57
C PHE A 92 -1.59 -1.06 -5.26
N TYR A 93 -2.51 -1.75 -5.94
CA TYR A 93 -3.94 -1.63 -5.76
C TYR A 93 -4.46 -2.86 -5.03
N LEU A 94 -4.94 -2.66 -3.82
CA LEU A 94 -5.41 -3.72 -2.93
C LEU A 94 -6.79 -3.41 -2.40
N ARG A 95 -7.54 -4.45 -2.05
CA ARG A 95 -8.81 -4.32 -1.36
C ARG A 95 -9.09 -5.55 -0.51
N ILE A 96 -10.08 -5.45 0.35
CA ILE A 96 -10.57 -6.60 1.11
C ILE A 96 -11.34 -7.52 0.17
N ASN A 97 -11.15 -8.83 0.34
CA ASN A 97 -11.93 -9.82 -0.40
C ASN A 97 -13.39 -9.73 0.01
N LYS A 98 -14.29 -9.63 -0.99
CA LYS A 98 -15.73 -9.50 -0.78
C LYS A 98 -16.39 -10.79 -0.27
N ASP A 99 -15.64 -11.88 -0.08
CA ASP A 99 -16.17 -13.03 0.65
C ASP A 99 -16.47 -12.67 2.11
N ARG A 100 -17.56 -13.22 2.64
CA ARG A 100 -17.97 -13.00 4.02
C ARG A 100 -16.93 -13.49 5.01
N ASN A 101 -16.28 -14.63 4.76
CA ASN A 101 -15.33 -15.23 5.69
C ASN A 101 -14.09 -14.35 5.82
N TYR A 102 -13.50 -13.95 4.69
CA TYR A 102 -12.34 -13.06 4.67
C TYR A 102 -12.65 -11.68 5.26
N THR A 103 -13.83 -11.13 4.99
CA THR A 103 -14.25 -9.86 5.58
C THR A 103 -14.36 -9.94 7.12
N VAL A 104 -14.91 -11.03 7.67
CA VAL A 104 -14.96 -11.26 9.12
C VAL A 104 -13.55 -11.41 9.69
N GLU A 105 -12.70 -12.18 9.03
CA GLU A 105 -11.32 -12.42 9.46
C GLU A 105 -10.51 -11.12 9.54
N VAL A 106 -10.55 -10.29 8.50
CA VAL A 106 -9.89 -8.97 8.49
C VAL A 106 -10.44 -8.09 9.61
N ALA A 107 -11.76 -8.07 9.79
CA ALA A 107 -12.39 -7.28 10.84
C ALA A 107 -12.02 -7.74 12.26
N GLN A 108 -11.77 -9.02 12.47
CA GLN A 108 -11.35 -9.57 13.76
C GLN A 108 -9.86 -9.38 14.02
N THR A 109 -9.02 -9.53 12.99
CA THR A 109 -7.56 -9.48 13.12
C THR A 109 -7.02 -8.05 13.10
N VAL A 110 -7.54 -7.20 12.21
CA VAL A 110 -7.07 -5.82 12.02
C VAL A 110 -8.02 -4.79 12.67
N GLY A 111 -9.33 -5.08 12.64
CA GLY A 111 -10.38 -4.17 13.12
C GLY A 111 -11.02 -3.37 11.99
N CYS A 112 -12.35 -3.22 12.03
CA CYS A 112 -13.13 -2.56 10.95
C CYS A 112 -12.66 -1.14 10.64
N ALA A 113 -12.31 -0.35 11.67
CA ALA A 113 -11.89 1.04 11.50
C ALA A 113 -10.47 1.19 10.94
N ARG A 114 -9.61 0.19 11.15
CA ARG A 114 -8.20 0.21 10.74
C ARG A 114 -7.93 -0.54 9.44
N ALA A 115 -8.80 -1.48 9.08
CA ALA A 115 -8.61 -2.39 7.96
C ALA A 115 -8.38 -1.69 6.61
N SER A 116 -8.87 -0.47 6.45
CA SER A 116 -8.69 0.36 5.25
C SER A 116 -7.84 1.61 5.49
N SER A 117 -7.18 1.74 6.65
CA SER A 117 -6.34 2.90 6.93
C SER A 117 -5.03 2.79 6.14
N PRO A 118 -4.56 3.88 5.49
CA PRO A 118 -3.32 3.87 4.73
C PRO A 118 -2.11 3.39 5.56
N GLU A 119 -2.05 3.77 6.82
CA GLU A 119 -0.97 3.43 7.74
C GLU A 119 -0.94 1.92 8.03
N THR A 120 -2.12 1.34 8.31
CA THR A 120 -2.24 -0.08 8.61
C THR A 120 -1.93 -0.92 7.37
N LEU A 121 -2.44 -0.51 6.21
CA LEU A 121 -2.16 -1.17 4.94
C LEU A 121 -0.67 -1.11 4.60
N HIS A 122 -0.04 0.05 4.80
CA HIS A 122 1.40 0.21 4.61
C HIS A 122 2.19 -0.70 5.56
N GLU A 123 1.88 -0.73 6.85
CA GLU A 123 2.55 -1.59 7.84
C GLU A 123 2.46 -3.09 7.46
N LEU A 124 1.28 -3.54 7.04
CA LEU A 124 1.02 -4.96 6.74
C LEU A 124 1.64 -5.42 5.42
N PHE A 125 1.62 -4.57 4.38
CA PHE A 125 1.92 -4.99 3.02
C PHE A 125 3.17 -4.38 2.41
N TYR A 126 3.67 -3.24 2.92
CA TYR A 126 4.89 -2.62 2.40
C TYR A 126 6.08 -3.58 2.38
N PRO A 127 6.39 -4.33 3.46
CA PRO A 127 7.54 -5.24 3.46
C PRO A 127 7.42 -6.34 2.39
N LYS A 128 6.21 -6.93 2.24
CA LYS A 128 5.94 -7.99 1.25
C LYS A 128 6.04 -7.46 -0.18
N CYS A 129 5.48 -6.28 -0.45
CA CYS A 129 5.55 -5.65 -1.76
C CYS A 129 7.00 -5.30 -2.12
N LEU A 130 7.76 -4.75 -1.17
CA LEU A 130 9.17 -4.42 -1.34
C LEU A 130 10.02 -5.68 -1.62
N GLU A 131 9.81 -6.74 -0.87
CA GLU A 131 10.49 -8.03 -1.07
C GLU A 131 10.22 -8.60 -2.47
N ALA A 132 8.97 -8.56 -2.93
CA ALA A 132 8.60 -9.00 -4.26
C ALA A 132 9.26 -8.16 -5.37
N ILE A 133 9.26 -6.83 -5.23
CA ILE A 133 9.95 -5.95 -6.18
C ILE A 133 11.44 -6.30 -6.24
N LYS A 134 12.12 -6.38 -5.09
CA LYS A 134 13.57 -6.67 -5.03
C LYS A 134 13.89 -8.03 -5.63
N THR A 135 13.10 -9.05 -5.28
CA THR A 135 13.27 -10.41 -5.79
C THR A 135 13.16 -10.44 -7.30
N VAL A 136 12.08 -9.90 -7.86
CA VAL A 136 11.84 -9.94 -9.30
C VAL A 136 12.85 -9.06 -10.04
N ALA A 137 13.21 -7.89 -9.51
CA ALA A 137 14.10 -6.94 -10.17
C ALA A 137 15.52 -7.49 -10.40
N THR A 138 15.99 -8.41 -9.56
CA THR A 138 17.30 -9.06 -9.74
C THR A 138 17.40 -9.87 -11.04
N GLY A 139 16.26 -10.28 -11.61
CA GLY A 139 16.20 -11.02 -12.87
C GLY A 139 16.16 -10.15 -14.13
N PHE A 140 15.97 -8.83 -14.01
CA PHE A 140 15.77 -7.92 -15.13
C PHE A 140 16.87 -6.86 -15.21
N THR A 141 17.19 -6.45 -16.44
CA THR A 141 18.01 -5.26 -16.73
C THR A 141 17.14 -4.00 -16.74
N ILE A 142 17.74 -2.80 -16.64
CA ILE A 142 16.97 -1.53 -16.73
C ILE A 142 16.21 -1.43 -18.06
N LYS A 143 16.81 -1.90 -19.15
CA LYS A 143 16.19 -1.88 -20.49
C LYS A 143 14.94 -2.75 -20.53
N GLU A 144 15.03 -3.97 -19.99
CA GLU A 144 13.88 -4.89 -19.89
C GLU A 144 12.80 -4.33 -18.97
N LEU A 145 13.15 -3.76 -17.81
CA LEU A 145 12.16 -3.13 -16.92
C LEU A 145 11.36 -2.00 -17.59
N ARG A 146 11.95 -1.32 -18.58
CA ARG A 146 11.27 -0.28 -19.37
C ARG A 146 10.45 -0.84 -20.54
N LYS A 147 10.94 -1.90 -21.20
CA LYS A 147 10.33 -2.48 -22.40
C LYS A 147 9.28 -3.55 -22.08
N GLU A 148 9.51 -4.34 -21.04
CA GLU A 148 8.76 -5.54 -20.66
C GLU A 148 8.06 -5.37 -19.31
N ARG A 149 7.43 -4.21 -19.09
CA ARG A 149 6.75 -3.84 -17.85
C ARG A 149 5.72 -4.89 -17.41
N GLU A 150 5.02 -5.50 -18.36
CA GLU A 150 4.01 -6.54 -18.09
C GLU A 150 4.62 -7.83 -17.54
N ALA A 151 5.81 -8.24 -18.01
CA ALA A 151 6.48 -9.42 -17.50
C ALA A 151 6.94 -9.20 -16.06
N PHE A 152 7.52 -8.03 -15.78
CA PHE A 152 7.93 -7.63 -14.44
C PHE A 152 6.73 -7.54 -13.48
N LYS A 153 5.65 -6.88 -13.90
CA LYS A 153 4.39 -6.78 -13.18
C LYS A 153 3.82 -8.15 -12.82
N LYS A 154 3.73 -9.07 -13.79
CA LYS A 154 3.29 -10.45 -13.54
C LYS A 154 4.18 -11.17 -12.54
N GLY A 155 5.50 -11.00 -12.64
CA GLY A 155 6.45 -11.54 -11.68
C GLY A 155 6.16 -11.06 -10.26
N ILE A 156 5.94 -9.75 -10.07
CA ILE A 156 5.60 -9.18 -8.76
C ILE A 156 4.32 -9.79 -8.21
N LEU A 157 3.25 -9.83 -8.99
CA LEU A 157 1.96 -10.38 -8.56
C LEU A 157 2.08 -11.87 -8.18
N GLN A 158 2.87 -12.63 -8.93
CA GLN A 158 3.12 -14.04 -8.63
C GLN A 158 3.93 -14.24 -7.34
N THR A 159 4.93 -13.40 -7.09
CA THR A 159 5.76 -13.49 -5.88
C THR A 159 4.99 -13.10 -4.62
N ILE A 160 4.11 -12.09 -4.70
CA ILE A 160 3.26 -11.70 -3.57
C ILE A 160 2.20 -12.78 -3.30
N GLY A 161 1.67 -13.40 -4.36
CA GLY A 161 0.60 -14.39 -4.28
C GLY A 161 -0.79 -13.76 -4.26
N VAL A 162 -1.80 -14.61 -4.03
CA VAL A 162 -3.23 -14.26 -4.18
C VAL A 162 -3.96 -14.00 -2.87
N ASP A 163 -3.45 -14.46 -1.72
CA ASP A 163 -4.13 -14.30 -0.43
C ASP A 163 -3.23 -13.53 0.55
N LEU A 164 -3.71 -12.35 0.95
CA LEU A 164 -3.02 -11.41 1.81
C LEU A 164 -3.75 -11.29 3.15
N ASN A 165 -4.08 -12.42 3.78
CA ASN A 165 -4.87 -12.50 5.02
C ASN A 165 -6.27 -11.89 4.85
N GLY A 166 -6.98 -12.29 3.79
CA GLY A 166 -8.31 -11.77 3.47
C GLY A 166 -8.30 -10.46 2.68
N TYR A 167 -7.14 -9.91 2.38
CA TYR A 167 -6.95 -8.91 1.33
C TYR A 167 -6.58 -9.58 0.02
N ILE A 168 -6.80 -8.86 -1.07
CA ILE A 168 -6.39 -9.23 -2.41
C ILE A 168 -5.65 -8.08 -3.07
N LEU A 169 -4.63 -8.44 -3.81
CA LEU A 169 -3.90 -7.52 -4.68
C LEU A 169 -4.56 -7.58 -6.07
N ASP A 170 -5.33 -6.56 -6.41
CA ASP A 170 -6.03 -6.49 -7.71
C ASP A 170 -5.02 -6.21 -8.83
N ASP A 171 -4.12 -5.26 -8.60
CA ASP A 171 -3.14 -4.86 -9.61
C ASP A 171 -1.92 -4.13 -9.05
N CYS A 172 -0.89 -3.94 -9.87
CA CYS A 172 0.16 -2.96 -9.62
C CYS A 172 0.54 -2.17 -10.88
N ALA A 173 0.98 -0.93 -10.67
CA ALA A 173 1.41 -0.02 -11.71
C ALA A 173 2.81 0.51 -11.38
N ILE A 174 3.75 0.30 -12.29
CA ILE A 174 5.05 0.96 -12.23
C ILE A 174 4.81 2.41 -12.66
N GLU A 175 5.07 3.41 -11.81
CA GLU A 175 4.94 4.81 -12.19
C GLU A 175 6.25 5.33 -12.79
N GLN A 176 7.37 5.05 -12.10
CA GLN A 176 8.66 5.65 -12.45
C GLN A 176 9.83 4.70 -12.23
N ILE A 177 10.82 4.78 -13.13
CA ILE A 177 12.12 4.10 -13.04
C ILE A 177 13.23 5.12 -13.33
N ARG A 178 13.97 5.53 -12.30
CA ARG A 178 15.14 6.42 -12.40
C ARG A 178 16.43 5.65 -12.14
N ARG A 179 17.46 5.88 -12.95
CA ARG A 179 18.81 5.37 -12.67
C ARG A 179 19.46 6.24 -11.60
N ILE A 180 20.12 5.61 -10.64
CA ILE A 180 20.94 6.31 -9.64
C ILE A 180 22.39 6.21 -10.12
N PRO A 181 23.04 7.33 -10.49
CA PRO A 181 24.44 7.30 -10.88
C PRO A 181 25.29 6.83 -9.69
N ASN A 182 26.29 6.00 -9.96
CA ASN A 182 27.21 5.56 -8.93
C ASN A 182 28.15 6.73 -8.59
N PRO A 183 28.15 7.28 -7.35
CA PRO A 183 28.95 8.44 -7.00
C PRO A 183 30.46 8.22 -7.22
N ASN A 184 30.93 6.96 -7.20
CA ASN A 184 32.34 6.62 -7.44
C ASN A 184 32.78 6.75 -8.91
N LEU A 185 31.85 6.87 -9.86
CA LEU A 185 32.17 7.12 -11.28
C LEU A 185 32.12 8.61 -11.64
N GLU A 186 31.50 9.44 -10.79
CA GLU A 186 31.44 10.90 -10.97
C GLU A 186 32.46 11.67 -10.12
N GLN A 187 33.11 11.01 -9.17
CA GLN A 187 34.34 11.53 -8.57
C GLN A 187 35.49 11.42 -9.58
N ALA A 188 35.47 12.29 -10.58
CA ALA A 188 36.70 12.66 -11.26
C ALA A 188 37.68 13.13 -10.18
N VAL A 189 38.66 12.30 -9.86
CA VAL A 189 39.80 12.70 -9.04
C VAL A 189 40.52 13.78 -9.85
N PHE A 190 40.26 15.04 -9.52
CA PHE A 190 41.01 16.17 -10.05
C PHE A 190 42.40 16.12 -9.43
N VAL A 191 43.36 15.56 -10.15
CA VAL A 191 44.76 15.61 -9.74
C VAL A 191 45.31 16.94 -10.18
N LEU A 192 45.79 17.78 -9.26
CA LEU A 192 46.66 18.90 -9.62
C LEU A 192 48.00 18.30 -10.06
N ILE A 193 48.21 18.16 -11.36
CA ILE A 193 49.51 17.76 -11.89
C ILE A 193 50.35 19.02 -12.03
N ASP A 194 51.30 19.21 -11.12
CA ASP A 194 52.46 20.06 -11.40
C ASP A 194 53.20 19.45 -12.61
N HIS A 195 53.52 20.27 -13.62
CA HIS A 195 54.09 19.92 -14.93
C HIS A 195 55.30 18.94 -14.94
N LYS A 196 55.82 18.56 -13.78
CA LYS A 196 56.98 17.67 -13.59
C LYS A 196 56.66 16.26 -13.10
N ALA A 197 55.42 15.93 -12.73
CA ALA A 197 55.09 14.58 -12.28
C ALA A 197 54.86 13.64 -13.48
N PRO A 198 55.68 12.57 -13.65
CA PRO A 198 55.52 11.66 -14.79
C PRO A 198 54.26 10.79 -14.62
N LEU A 199 53.42 10.76 -15.66
CA LEU A 199 52.29 9.84 -15.77
C LEU A 199 52.80 8.40 -15.85
N LYS A 200 52.11 7.45 -15.20
CA LYS A 200 52.45 6.02 -15.32
C LYS A 200 52.04 5.51 -16.70
N LYS A 201 52.80 4.55 -17.25
CA LYS A 201 52.56 3.95 -18.56
C LYS A 201 51.19 3.27 -18.59
N GLY A 202 50.25 3.79 -19.40
CA GLY A 202 48.87 3.32 -19.51
C GLY A 202 47.80 4.27 -18.96
N GLU A 203 48.20 5.34 -18.25
CA GLU A 203 47.25 6.34 -17.76
C GLU A 203 46.96 7.39 -18.84
N LYS A 204 45.67 7.57 -19.19
CA LYS A 204 45.20 8.69 -20.01
C LYS A 204 44.59 9.76 -19.12
N VAL A 205 44.89 11.01 -19.40
CA VAL A 205 44.37 12.13 -18.62
C VAL A 205 43.80 13.18 -19.57
N LEU A 206 42.59 13.66 -19.28
CA LEU A 206 41.86 14.63 -20.09
C LEU A 206 41.90 15.98 -19.37
N VAL A 207 42.52 16.98 -19.96
CA VAL A 207 42.62 18.32 -19.36
C VAL A 207 41.23 18.97 -19.39
N VAL A 208 40.71 19.32 -18.21
CA VAL A 208 39.37 19.89 -18.02
C VAL A 208 39.45 21.41 -17.97
N ASP A 209 40.47 21.96 -17.29
CA ASP A 209 40.64 23.42 -17.16
C ASP A 209 42.08 23.79 -16.77
N GLN A 210 42.49 25.04 -16.99
CA GLN A 210 43.80 25.57 -16.59
C GLN A 210 43.63 26.59 -15.46
N ILE A 211 44.35 26.40 -14.35
CA ILE A 211 44.30 27.34 -13.24
C ILE A 211 45.09 28.61 -13.61
N ASN A 212 44.58 29.77 -13.20
CA ASN A 212 45.13 31.11 -13.49
C ASN A 212 46.60 31.35 -13.01
N ASP A 213 47.27 30.35 -12.45
CA ASP A 213 48.69 30.37 -12.13
C ASP A 213 49.60 30.01 -13.33
N GLY A 214 49.00 29.58 -14.45
CA GLY A 214 49.70 29.19 -15.69
C GLY A 214 50.51 27.89 -15.57
N LYS A 215 50.48 27.21 -14.43
CA LYS A 215 51.34 26.06 -14.10
C LYS A 215 50.56 24.83 -13.66
N SER A 216 49.31 24.98 -13.26
CA SER A 216 48.46 23.90 -12.75
C SER A 216 47.30 23.64 -13.71
N TYR A 217 47.07 22.36 -14.00
CA TYR A 217 45.94 21.91 -14.82
C TYR A 217 44.98 21.07 -13.98
N ILE A 218 43.69 21.33 -14.15
CA ILE A 218 42.63 20.45 -13.67
C ILE A 218 42.52 19.33 -14.70
N VAL A 219 42.92 18.13 -14.31
CA VAL A 219 42.96 17.01 -15.23
C VAL A 219 42.10 15.86 -14.71
N ARG A 220 41.31 15.25 -15.60
CA ARG A 220 40.47 14.10 -15.35
C ARG A 220 41.24 12.83 -15.69
N ARG A 221 41.57 12.02 -14.70
CA ARG A 221 42.17 10.70 -14.95
C ARG A 221 41.12 9.76 -15.53
N ILE A 222 41.42 9.17 -16.69
CA ILE A 222 40.63 8.10 -17.29
C ILE A 222 41.37 6.80 -16.99
N ILE A 223 40.76 5.95 -16.17
CA ILE A 223 41.20 4.57 -15.97
C ILE A 223 40.43 3.75 -17.01
N GLU A 224 41.14 3.23 -18.02
CA GLU A 224 40.59 2.22 -18.95
C GLU A 224 40.46 0.87 -18.26
#